data_AF-A0A953X1Z3-F1
#
_entry.id   AF-A0A953X1Z3-F1
#
_cell.length_a   1.000
_cell.length_b   1.000
_cell.length_c   1.000
_cell.angle_alpha   90.00
_cell.angle_beta   90.00
_cell.angle_gamma   90.00
#
_symmetry.space_group_name_H-M   'P 1'
#
loop_
_entity.id
_entity.type
_entity.pdbx_description
1 polymer ?
#
loop_
_entity_poly.entity_id
_entity_poly.type
_entity_poly.pdbx_seq_one_letter_code
_entity_poly.pdbx_strand_id
1 'polypeptide(L)'
;MIRPLIAAALAIGITAPAFAASDQFRMKIDYDRAALDTPATAQAEYDRIKTDVTERCVKEQANIGLATPIAIRFCEKRTMDRVDLAIDHPAFSALHEADLGH
;
A
#
# COMPACT_ATOMS: atom_id res chain seq x y z
N MET A 1 -12.77 18.40 -25.66
CA MET A 1 -13.32 17.09 -25.24
C MET A 1 -12.43 16.53 -24.15
N ILE A 2 -12.85 16.62 -22.90
CA ILE A 2 -12.17 15.96 -21.78
C ILE A 2 -12.72 14.54 -21.79
N ARG A 3 -11.90 13.55 -22.14
CA ARG A 3 -12.26 12.13 -22.02
C ARG A 3 -12.37 11.85 -20.52
N PRO A 4 -13.53 11.46 -19.98
CA PRO A 4 -13.55 10.87 -18.66
C PRO A 4 -12.86 9.52 -18.80
N LEU A 5 -11.60 9.44 -18.38
CA LEU A 5 -11.00 8.16 -18.06
C LEU A 5 -11.88 7.59 -16.94
N ILE A 6 -12.73 6.63 -17.30
CA ILE A 6 -13.39 5.81 -16.31
C ILE A 6 -12.25 5.01 -15.68
N ALA A 7 -11.66 5.56 -14.62
CA ALA A 7 -10.70 4.88 -13.78
C ALA A 7 -11.43 3.67 -13.20
N ALA A 8 -11.13 2.50 -13.75
CA ALA A 8 -11.58 1.24 -13.17
C ALA A 8 -10.72 1.02 -11.92
N ALA A 9 -11.13 1.63 -10.80
CA ALA A 9 -10.50 1.39 -9.51
C ALA A 9 -10.64 -0.11 -9.19
N LEU A 10 -9.51 -0.82 -9.22
CA LEU A 10 -9.43 -2.21 -8.80
C LEU A 10 -9.28 -2.23 -7.29
N ALA A 11 -10.02 -3.12 -6.64
CA ALA A 11 -9.98 -3.30 -5.20
C ALA A 11 -9.27 -4.61 -4.87
N ILE A 12 -8.21 -4.54 -4.08
CA ILE A 12 -7.60 -5.73 -3.47
C ILE A 12 -7.84 -5.72 -1.96
N GLY A 13 -8.26 -6.87 -1.45
CA GLY A 13 -8.36 -7.11 -0.01
C GLY A 13 -7.06 -7.71 0.49
N ILE A 14 -6.33 -6.95 1.32
CA ILE A 14 -5.04 -7.38 1.86
C ILE A 14 -5.25 -7.84 3.29
N THR A 15 -4.94 -9.11 3.52
CA THR A 15 -4.86 -9.69 4.86
C THR A 15 -3.40 -9.94 5.16
N ALA A 16 -2.82 -9.12 6.02
CA ALA A 16 -1.46 -9.28 6.47
C ALA A 16 -1.49 -9.34 7.99
N PRO A 17 -0.81 -10.29 8.65
CA PRO A 17 -0.60 -10.17 10.07
C PRO A 17 0.30 -8.96 10.28
N ALA A 18 -0.28 -7.81 10.66
CA ALA A 18 0.47 -6.59 10.93
C ALA A 18 1.53 -6.90 11.99
N PHE A 19 1.17 -7.70 13.00
CA PHE A 19 2.03 -8.35 13.99
C PHE A 19 1.36 -9.63 14.50
N ALA A 20 2.10 -10.47 15.23
CA ALA A 20 1.59 -11.65 15.94
C ALA A 20 0.45 -11.34 16.96
N ALA A 21 0.16 -10.05 17.22
CA ALA A 21 -0.86 -9.60 18.15
C ALA A 21 -2.21 -9.22 17.51
N SER A 22 -2.29 -9.13 16.17
CA SER A 22 -3.55 -8.80 15.48
C SER A 22 -3.82 -9.78 14.34
N ASP A 23 -4.65 -10.78 14.62
CA ASP A 23 -5.21 -11.69 13.61
C ASP A 23 -6.23 -10.99 12.68
N GLN A 24 -6.53 -9.71 12.89
CA GLN A 24 -7.64 -9.00 12.23
C GLN A 24 -7.21 -7.84 11.32
N PHE A 25 -5.91 -7.65 11.08
CA PHE A 25 -5.48 -6.60 10.16
C PHE A 25 -5.90 -6.94 8.72
N ARG A 26 -7.00 -6.28 8.30
CA ARG A 26 -7.57 -6.32 6.95
C ARG A 26 -7.61 -4.90 6.43
N MET A 27 -7.00 -4.70 5.27
CA MET A 27 -7.00 -3.41 4.58
C MET A 27 -7.50 -3.61 3.15
N LYS A 28 -8.42 -2.76 2.72
CA LYS A 28 -8.82 -2.68 1.32
C LYS A 28 -7.96 -1.61 0.67
N ILE A 29 -7.28 -1.97 -0.40
CA ILE A 29 -6.56 -1.01 -1.26
C ILE A 29 -7.33 -0.93 -2.56
N ASP A 30 -7.87 0.24 -2.83
CA ASP A 30 -8.34 0.60 -4.16
C ASP A 30 -7.15 1.18 -4.94
N TYR A 31 -6.98 0.82 -6.21
CA TYR A 31 -5.93 1.37 -7.08
C TYR A 31 -6.40 1.51 -8.53
N ASP A 32 -5.91 2.53 -9.23
CA ASP A 32 -6.15 2.70 -10.67
C ASP A 32 -5.04 2.01 -11.47
N ARG A 33 -5.37 0.88 -12.11
CA ARG A 33 -4.40 0.16 -12.94
C ARG A 33 -3.92 0.99 -14.13
N ALA A 34 -4.77 1.83 -14.72
CA ALA A 34 -4.37 2.69 -15.83
C ALA A 34 -3.43 3.81 -15.38
N ALA A 35 -3.51 4.23 -14.10
CA ALA A 35 -2.54 5.15 -13.52
C ALA A 35 -1.14 4.52 -13.41
N LEU A 36 -1.01 3.18 -13.40
CA LEU A 36 0.29 2.54 -13.33
C LEU A 36 1.03 2.50 -14.69
N ASP A 37 0.36 2.83 -15.79
CA ASP A 37 0.94 2.79 -17.15
C ASP A 37 1.84 3.99 -17.47
N THR A 38 1.81 5.06 -16.66
CA THR A 38 2.70 6.21 -16.84
C THR A 38 3.54 6.46 -15.58
N PRO A 39 4.82 6.83 -15.71
CA PRO A 39 5.70 7.00 -14.55
C PRO A 39 5.18 8.01 -13.52
N ALA A 40 4.64 9.14 -13.97
CA ALA A 40 4.16 10.20 -13.09
C ALA A 40 2.92 9.78 -12.31
N THR A 41 1.96 9.12 -12.98
CA THR A 41 0.74 8.64 -12.33
C THR A 41 1.00 7.39 -11.49
N ALA A 42 1.99 6.56 -11.86
CA ALA A 42 2.40 5.40 -11.07
C ALA A 42 3.05 5.83 -9.75
N GLN A 43 3.90 6.85 -9.77
CA GLN A 43 4.48 7.43 -8.54
C GLN A 43 3.39 7.99 -7.63
N ALA A 44 2.48 8.79 -8.18
CA ALA A 44 1.39 9.37 -7.39
C ALA A 44 0.50 8.29 -6.75
N GLU A 45 0.24 7.21 -7.48
CA GLU A 45 -0.56 6.09 -6.98
C GLU A 45 0.20 5.26 -5.93
N TYR A 46 1.50 5.02 -6.12
CA TYR A 46 2.36 4.38 -5.12
C TYR A 46 2.41 5.18 -3.82
N ASP A 47 2.64 6.49 -3.91
CA ASP A 47 2.72 7.38 -2.75
C ASP A 47 1.40 7.40 -1.97
N ARG A 48 0.27 7.47 -2.69
CA ARG A 48 -1.06 7.41 -2.08
C ARG A 48 -1.27 6.10 -1.31
N ILE A 49 -0.98 4.97 -1.94
CA ILE A 49 -1.15 3.65 -1.31
C ILE A 49 -0.23 3.51 -0.10
N LYS A 50 1.02 3.98 -0.20
CA LYS A 50 1.96 3.98 0.93
C LYS A 50 1.44 4.83 2.08
N THR A 51 0.91 6.03 1.82
CA THR A 51 0.28 6.87 2.85
C THR A 51 -0.89 6.16 3.52
N ASP A 52 -1.80 5.55 2.76
CA ASP A 52 -2.94 4.81 3.30
C ASP A 52 -2.46 3.66 4.21
N VAL A 53 -1.42 2.93 3.79
CA VAL A 53 -0.81 1.84 4.57
C VAL A 53 -0.17 2.37 5.85
N THR A 54 0.61 3.46 5.78
CA THR A 54 1.21 4.12 6.95
C THR A 54 0.15 4.52 7.97
N GLU A 55 -0.90 5.21 7.55
CA GLU A 55 -1.98 5.62 8.46
C GLU A 55 -2.66 4.43 9.12
N ARG A 56 -2.88 3.36 8.36
CA ARG A 56 -3.50 2.16 8.89
C ARG A 56 -2.58 1.45 9.88
N CYS A 57 -1.29 1.36 9.59
CA CYS A 57 -0.29 0.79 10.48
C CYS A 57 -0.15 1.60 11.78
N VAL A 58 -0.15 2.93 11.73
CA VAL A 58 -0.15 3.79 12.92
C VAL A 58 -1.37 3.51 13.81
N LYS A 59 -2.57 3.45 13.23
CA LYS A 59 -3.81 3.16 13.97
C LYS A 59 -3.78 1.76 14.59
N GLU A 60 -3.30 0.77 13.84
CA GLU A 60 -3.19 -0.61 14.34
C GLU A 60 -2.20 -0.71 15.51
N GLN A 61 -1.00 -0.13 15.36
CA GLN A 61 0.01 -0.15 16.40
C GLN A 61 -0.42 0.61 17.66
N ALA A 62 -1.17 1.71 17.50
CA ALA A 62 -1.77 2.43 18.61
C ALA A 62 -2.78 1.57 19.37
N ASN A 63 -3.64 0.83 18.67
CA ASN A 63 -4.66 -0.03 19.28
C ASN A 63 -4.06 -1.15 20.14
N ILE A 64 -2.91 -1.70 19.76
CA ILE A 64 -2.24 -2.78 20.50
C ILE A 64 -1.19 -2.27 21.50
N GLY A 65 -1.08 -0.95 21.69
CA GLY A 65 -0.12 -0.34 22.62
C GLY A 65 1.35 -0.43 22.18
N LEU A 66 1.61 -0.75 20.91
CA LEU A 66 2.95 -0.94 20.32
C LEU A 66 3.29 0.13 19.27
N ALA A 67 2.77 1.36 19.41
CA ALA A 67 3.00 2.50 18.51
C ALA A 67 4.44 3.04 18.54
N THR A 68 5.41 2.14 18.35
CA THR A 68 6.82 2.46 18.18
C THR A 68 7.11 2.67 16.69
N PRO A 69 8.05 3.57 16.34
CA PRO A 69 8.44 3.78 14.94
C PRO A 69 8.91 2.50 14.23
N ILE A 70 9.55 1.59 14.98
CA ILE A 70 10.02 0.31 14.46
C ILE A 70 8.84 -0.60 14.09
N ALA A 71 7.83 -0.67 14.97
CA ALA A 71 6.66 -1.49 14.71
C ALA A 71 5.84 -0.96 13.52
N ILE A 72 5.70 0.37 13.42
CA ILE A 72 5.02 1.01 12.29
C ILE A 72 5.75 0.68 10.98
N ARG A 73 7.08 0.87 10.90
CA ARG A 73 7.87 0.55 9.70
C ARG A 73 7.78 -0.93 9.29
N PHE A 74 7.78 -1.84 10.27
CA PHE A 74 7.66 -3.26 9.97
C PHE A 74 6.26 -3.63 9.44
N CYS A 75 5.21 -3.04 10.01
CA CYS A 75 3.85 -3.16 9.49
C CYS A 75 3.75 -2.60 8.06
N GLU A 76 4.31 -1.41 7.83
CA GLU A 76 4.32 -0.76 6.51
C GLU A 76 5.01 -1.65 5.48
N LYS A 77 6.25 -2.07 5.75
CA LYS A 77 7.01 -2.93 4.85
C LYS A 77 6.24 -4.19 4.50
N ARG A 78 5.78 -4.94 5.51
CA ARG A 78 5.07 -6.20 5.29
C ARG A 78 3.76 -6.02 4.52
N THR A 79 3.07 -4.90 4.75
CA THR A 79 1.82 -4.59 4.05
C THR A 79 2.12 -4.18 2.61
N MET A 80 3.12 -3.33 2.36
CA MET A 80 3.54 -2.93 1.02
C MET A 80 4.08 -4.11 0.20
N ASP A 81 4.85 -5.04 0.80
CA ASP A 81 5.26 -6.28 0.12
C ASP A 81 4.03 -7.09 -0.36
N ARG A 82 2.94 -7.10 0.41
CA ARG A 82 1.68 -7.77 0.04
C ARG A 82 0.88 -7.00 -0.99
N VAL A 83 0.90 -5.67 -0.92
CA VAL A 83 0.30 -4.79 -1.92
C VAL A 83 0.98 -5.03 -3.27
N ASP A 84 2.31 -5.03 -3.31
CA ASP A 84 3.09 -5.24 -4.52
C ASP A 84 2.75 -6.59 -5.17
N LEU A 85 2.80 -7.67 -4.39
CA LEU A 85 2.41 -9.00 -4.85
C LEU A 85 0.95 -9.10 -5.34
N ALA A 86 0.05 -8.28 -4.80
CA ALA A 86 -1.37 -8.31 -5.14
C ALA A 86 -1.70 -7.42 -6.35
N ILE A 87 -1.02 -6.29 -6.51
CA ILE A 87 -1.15 -5.40 -7.66
C ILE A 87 -0.47 -6.01 -8.89
N ASP A 88 0.66 -6.70 -8.70
CA ASP A 88 1.43 -7.41 -9.73
C ASP A 88 1.62 -6.57 -11.00
N HIS A 89 2.20 -5.38 -10.82
CA HIS A 89 2.43 -4.42 -11.90
C HIS A 89 3.89 -3.93 -11.90
N PRO A 90 4.62 -4.05 -13.02
CA PRO A 90 6.06 -3.80 -13.05
C PRO A 90 6.44 -2.37 -12.65
N ALA A 91 5.63 -1.37 -13.02
CA ALA A 91 5.86 0.01 -12.60
C ALA A 91 5.70 0.20 -11.09
N PHE A 92 4.75 -0.52 -10.46
CA PHE A 92 4.53 -0.45 -9.03
C PHE A 92 5.68 -1.16 -8.28
N SER A 93 6.08 -2.35 -8.75
CA SER A 93 7.17 -3.12 -8.16
C SER A 93 8.52 -2.39 -8.25
N ALA A 94 8.81 -1.73 -9.38
CA ALA A 94 10.04 -0.92 -9.51
C ALA A 94 10.08 0.24 -8.51
N LEU A 95 8.94 0.90 -8.26
CA LEU A 95 8.83 1.94 -7.24
C LEU A 95 8.98 1.38 -5.83
N HIS A 96 8.40 0.20 -5.58
CA HIS A 96 8.55 -0.49 -4.30
C HIS A 96 9.99 -0.90 -4.01
N GLU A 97 10.69 -1.46 -4.99
CA GLU A 97 12.11 -1.81 -4.89
C GLU A 97 12.99 -0.58 -4.65
N ALA A 98 12.71 0.54 -5.35
CA ALA A 98 13.42 1.79 -5.15
C ALA A 98 13.24 2.32 -3.72
N ASP A 99 12.02 2.25 -3.19
CA ASP A 99 11.69 2.67 -1.83
C ASP A 99 12.36 1.82 -0.74
N LEU A 100 12.58 0.52 -1.00
CA LEU A 100 13.32 -0.37 -0.10
C LEU A 100 14.84 -0.11 -0.07
N GLY A 101 15.38 0.54 -1.10
CA GLY A 101 16.81 0.87 -1.23
C GLY A 101 17.23 2.18 -0.57
N HIS A 102 16.30 2.95 -0.01
CA HIS A 102 16.51 4.21 0.71
C HIS A 102 16.46 4.05 2.24
#